data_AF-A0AAV5SXB2-F1
#
_entry.id   AF-A0AAV5SXB2-F1
#
_cell.length_a   1.000
_cell.length_b   1.000
_cell.length_c   1.000
_cell.angle_alpha   90.00
_cell.angle_beta   90.00
_cell.angle_gamma   90.00
#
_symmetry.space_group_name_H-M   'P 1'
#
loop_
_entity.id
_entity.type
_entity.pdbx_description
1 polymer ?
#
loop_
_entity_poly.entity_id
_entity_poly.type
_entity_poly.pdbx_seq_one_letter_code
_entity_poly.pdbx_strand_id
1 'polypeptide(L)'
;IQSFSSHLMQFLPVIYLLSLLLLPSLATDSCYLCASPELEENWEVTSFPNKPKGIEFTEDCSSNKDTDLKKTCPSSVCYEGIIPLNNKATYVRGCYSEFLNQETTYTKQNVTDSTCTYGALGKKTFIDPFPKNGVIPQPVQAYAASRWCVNLGEDEGCNIKLVYTAELFSNPGKYFATPCKNPGSLQEKQCIDCSHFGGAGDCSPGTQTFCRGAYCTKYEGYLNGDSMVIRTCAPSAPLDGDCAWIDSTTEFQLFGVTLQLPYKANHCFCIGENCNPASGVPSSLLISLLLPLLLSRFLPFFSSS
;
A
#
# COMPACT_ATOMS: atom_id res chain seq x y z
N ILE A 1 -60.66 -2.18 -29.77
CA ILE A 1 -59.19 -2.45 -29.69
C ILE A 1 -58.44 -1.46 -30.60
N GLN A 2 -58.74 -0.15 -30.54
CA GLN A 2 -58.19 0.83 -31.50
C GLN A 2 -57.80 2.18 -30.89
N SER A 3 -57.76 2.30 -29.55
CA SER A 3 -57.46 3.57 -28.87
C SER A 3 -56.25 3.51 -27.91
N PHE A 4 -55.59 2.35 -27.77
CA PHE A 4 -54.47 2.19 -26.83
C PHE A 4 -53.09 2.37 -27.50
N SER A 5 -53.04 2.58 -28.80
CA SER A 5 -51.79 2.59 -29.58
C SER A 5 -51.13 3.97 -29.74
N SER A 6 -51.86 5.08 -29.56
CA SER A 6 -51.33 6.43 -29.85
C SER A 6 -50.57 7.06 -28.68
N HIS A 7 -50.89 6.70 -27.44
CA HIS A 7 -50.21 7.26 -26.26
C HIS A 7 -48.86 6.60 -25.96
N LEU A 8 -48.67 5.33 -26.34
CA LEU A 8 -47.38 4.64 -26.11
C LEU A 8 -46.25 5.21 -26.98
N MET A 9 -46.58 5.73 -28.17
CA MET A 9 -45.60 6.30 -29.11
C MET A 9 -45.03 7.65 -28.69
N GLN A 10 -45.71 8.40 -27.81
CA GLN A 10 -45.26 9.73 -27.36
C GLN A 10 -44.24 9.69 -26.22
N PHE A 11 -44.15 8.56 -25.49
CA PHE A 11 -43.19 8.40 -24.38
C PHE A 11 -41.89 7.72 -24.79
N LEU A 12 -41.85 7.05 -25.94
CA LEU A 12 -40.64 6.45 -26.52
C LEU A 12 -39.42 7.41 -26.61
N PRO A 13 -39.55 8.66 -27.10
CA PRO A 13 -38.41 9.57 -27.17
C PRO A 13 -37.95 10.06 -25.78
N VAL A 14 -38.86 10.19 -24.82
CA VAL A 14 -38.53 10.59 -23.44
C VAL A 14 -37.84 9.45 -22.68
N ILE A 15 -38.30 8.21 -22.86
CA ILE A 15 -37.65 7.01 -22.32
C ILE A 15 -36.27 6.81 -22.96
N TYR A 16 -36.13 7.06 -24.27
CA TYR A 16 -34.84 7.00 -24.96
C TYR A 16 -33.88 8.09 -24.45
N LEU A 17 -34.34 9.33 -24.25
CA LEU A 17 -33.53 10.39 -23.62
C LEU A 17 -33.17 10.09 -22.16
N LEU A 18 -34.10 9.54 -21.36
CA LEU A 18 -33.80 9.12 -19.99
C LEU A 18 -32.81 7.95 -19.97
N SER A 19 -32.90 7.02 -20.92
CA SER A 19 -31.92 5.93 -21.06
C SER A 19 -30.55 6.42 -21.50
N LEU A 20 -30.48 7.51 -22.28
CA LEU A 20 -29.23 8.19 -22.64
C LEU A 20 -28.64 8.99 -21.46
N LEU A 21 -29.48 9.50 -20.55
CA LEU A 21 -29.07 10.17 -19.29
C LEU A 21 -28.69 9.18 -18.18
N LEU A 22 -29.16 7.93 -18.27
CA LEU A 22 -28.86 6.82 -17.35
C LEU A 22 -27.75 5.90 -17.85
N LEU A 23 -27.20 6.13 -19.05
CA LEU A 23 -25.93 5.53 -19.44
C LEU A 23 -24.85 6.25 -18.63
N PRO A 24 -24.29 5.66 -17.54
CA PRO A 24 -23.02 6.15 -17.04
C PRO A 24 -22.09 6.16 -18.25
N SER A 25 -21.39 7.28 -18.47
CA SER A 25 -20.39 7.38 -19.52
C SER A 25 -19.54 6.10 -19.47
N LEU A 26 -19.68 5.22 -20.46
CA LEU A 26 -18.92 3.97 -20.59
C LEU A 26 -17.44 4.23 -20.93
N ALA A 27 -16.92 5.41 -20.54
CA ALA A 27 -15.50 5.64 -20.46
C ALA A 27 -14.99 4.74 -19.33
N THR A 28 -14.56 3.54 -19.71
CA THR A 28 -13.80 2.68 -18.82
C THR A 28 -12.47 3.36 -18.55
N ASP A 29 -12.30 3.83 -17.32
CA ASP A 29 -11.04 4.43 -16.89
C ASP A 29 -9.91 3.41 -17.09
N SER A 30 -8.76 3.87 -17.60
CA SER A 30 -7.60 3.01 -17.83
C SER A 30 -6.43 3.43 -16.96
N CYS A 31 -5.70 2.44 -16.47
CA CYS A 31 -4.49 2.60 -15.68
C CYS A 31 -3.34 1.85 -16.38
N TYR A 32 -2.12 2.32 -16.19
CA TYR A 32 -0.95 1.51 -16.48
C TYR A 32 -0.87 0.38 -15.45
N LEU A 33 -0.70 -0.86 -15.91
CA LEU A 33 -0.57 -2.07 -15.10
C LEU A 33 0.79 -2.71 -15.34
N CYS A 34 1.76 -2.37 -14.50
CA CYS A 34 3.13 -2.88 -14.62
C CYS A 34 3.85 -2.83 -13.27
N ALA A 35 4.95 -3.57 -13.17
CA ALA A 35 5.90 -3.49 -12.07
C ALA A 35 7.33 -3.63 -12.59
N SER A 36 8.31 -3.10 -11.87
CA SER A 36 9.72 -3.37 -12.15
C SER A 36 10.04 -4.86 -11.91
N PRO A 37 10.97 -5.47 -12.67
CA PRO A 37 11.27 -6.91 -12.57
C PRO A 37 11.66 -7.37 -11.15
N GLU A 38 12.36 -6.52 -10.38
CA GLU A 38 12.77 -6.88 -9.02
C GLU A 38 11.59 -7.14 -8.06
N LEU A 39 10.38 -6.66 -8.39
CA LEU A 39 9.18 -6.87 -7.58
C LEU A 39 8.52 -8.23 -7.83
N GLU A 40 8.94 -9.00 -8.83
CA GLU A 40 8.35 -10.31 -9.12
C GLU A 40 8.56 -11.30 -7.97
N GLU A 41 9.75 -11.26 -7.39
CA GLU A 41 10.25 -12.13 -6.32
C GLU A 41 10.24 -11.46 -4.93
N ASN A 42 9.96 -10.15 -4.89
CA ASN A 42 10.01 -9.33 -3.67
C ASN A 42 8.71 -8.54 -3.47
N TRP A 43 7.56 -9.13 -3.82
CA TRP A 43 6.29 -8.41 -3.85
C TRP A 43 5.93 -7.77 -2.50
N GLU A 44 6.32 -8.40 -1.39
CA GLU A 44 6.06 -7.90 -0.03
C GLU A 44 6.64 -6.51 0.25
N VAL A 45 7.65 -6.06 -0.50
CA VAL A 45 8.20 -4.69 -0.36
C VAL A 45 7.19 -3.61 -0.77
N THR A 46 6.20 -3.97 -1.58
CA THR A 46 5.09 -3.08 -1.96
C THR A 46 4.10 -2.86 -0.80
N SER A 47 4.15 -3.73 0.21
CA SER A 47 3.14 -3.82 1.28
C SER A 47 1.72 -4.10 0.78
N PHE A 48 1.56 -4.53 -0.47
CA PHE A 48 0.26 -4.96 -1.00
C PHE A 48 0.06 -6.47 -0.86
N PRO A 49 -1.12 -6.91 -0.41
CA PRO A 49 -1.39 -8.32 -0.24
C PRO A 49 -1.48 -9.09 -1.55
N ASN A 50 -1.89 -8.44 -2.65
CA ASN A 50 -2.08 -9.10 -3.93
C ASN A 50 -1.15 -8.56 -5.01
N LYS A 51 -0.52 -9.49 -5.72
CA LYS A 51 0.05 -9.27 -7.04
C LYS A 51 -1.08 -9.38 -8.08
N PRO A 52 -1.44 -8.29 -8.82
CA PRO A 52 -2.51 -8.35 -9.80
C PRO A 52 -2.26 -9.40 -10.88
N LYS A 53 -3.32 -10.05 -11.35
CA LYS A 53 -3.22 -11.03 -12.43
C LYS A 53 -2.91 -10.30 -13.75
N GLY A 54 -1.88 -10.75 -14.45
CA GLY A 54 -1.49 -10.17 -15.73
C GLY A 54 -0.73 -8.83 -15.61
N ILE A 55 -0.22 -8.49 -14.42
CA ILE A 55 0.77 -7.42 -14.28
C ILE A 55 2.02 -7.76 -15.08
N GLU A 56 2.51 -6.79 -15.85
CA GLU A 56 3.72 -6.95 -16.65
C GLU A 56 4.96 -6.51 -15.86
N PHE A 57 5.94 -7.40 -15.77
CA PHE A 57 7.23 -7.12 -15.14
C PHE A 57 8.21 -6.61 -16.18
N THR A 58 8.45 -5.30 -16.19
CA THR A 58 9.25 -4.64 -17.24
C THR A 58 10.01 -3.43 -16.71
N GLU A 59 11.20 -3.20 -17.26
CA GLU A 59 12.02 -2.00 -17.00
C GLU A 59 11.32 -0.72 -17.49
N ASP A 60 10.44 -0.85 -18.49
CA ASP A 60 9.68 0.25 -19.07
C ASP A 60 8.54 0.74 -18.17
N CYS A 61 8.30 0.09 -17.02
CA CYS A 61 7.31 0.51 -16.04
C CYS A 61 7.63 1.89 -15.41
N SER A 62 8.86 2.36 -15.55
CA SER A 62 9.25 3.73 -15.20
C SER A 62 8.80 4.78 -16.22
N SER A 63 8.55 4.39 -17.48
CA SER A 63 8.28 5.28 -18.60
C SER A 63 6.80 5.55 -18.83
N ASN A 64 6.48 6.57 -19.61
CA ASN A 64 5.14 6.87 -20.12
C ASN A 64 4.95 6.47 -21.59
N LYS A 65 5.96 5.84 -22.20
CA LYS A 65 6.02 5.67 -23.66
C LYS A 65 5.31 4.42 -24.15
N ASP A 66 5.15 3.43 -23.29
CA ASP A 66 4.55 2.16 -23.67
C ASP A 66 3.04 2.17 -23.41
N THR A 67 2.26 2.22 -24.48
CA THR A 67 0.79 2.20 -24.40
C THR A 67 0.22 0.80 -24.11
N ASP A 68 0.98 -0.27 -24.34
CA ASP A 68 0.52 -1.65 -24.21
C ASP A 68 0.32 -2.07 -22.74
N LEU A 69 0.97 -1.33 -21.84
CA LEU A 69 0.83 -1.44 -20.39
C LEU A 69 -0.53 -0.91 -19.88
N LYS A 70 -1.32 -0.21 -20.71
CA LYS A 70 -2.64 0.30 -20.29
C LYS A 70 -3.67 -0.82 -20.24
N LYS A 71 -4.41 -0.91 -19.13
CA LYS A 71 -5.53 -1.84 -18.93
C LYS A 71 -6.74 -1.11 -18.35
N THR A 72 -7.92 -1.64 -18.66
CA THR A 72 -9.19 -1.17 -18.10
C THR A 72 -9.23 -1.37 -16.60
N CYS A 73 -9.70 -0.35 -15.88
CA CYS A 73 -9.75 -0.34 -14.43
C CYS A 73 -11.16 -0.29 -13.85
N PRO A 74 -11.67 -1.37 -13.23
CA PRO A 74 -13.04 -1.43 -12.74
C PRO A 74 -13.36 -0.42 -11.63
N SER A 75 -12.39 -0.09 -10.77
CA SER A 75 -12.56 0.81 -9.62
C SER A 75 -12.38 2.29 -9.96
N SER A 76 -11.96 2.61 -11.19
CA SER A 76 -11.59 3.97 -11.63
C SER A 76 -10.42 4.62 -10.89
N VAL A 77 -9.83 3.95 -9.89
CA VAL A 77 -8.71 4.47 -9.09
C VAL A 77 -7.44 3.74 -9.49
N CYS A 78 -6.51 4.49 -10.08
CA CYS A 78 -5.18 4.02 -10.37
C CYS A 78 -4.23 4.30 -9.20
N TYR A 79 -3.26 3.43 -9.03
CA TYR A 79 -2.15 3.58 -8.10
C TYR A 79 -0.82 3.62 -8.86
N GLU A 80 0.12 4.41 -8.37
CA GLU A 80 1.54 4.34 -8.70
C GLU A 80 2.38 4.49 -7.43
N GLY A 81 3.45 3.70 -7.35
CA GLY A 81 4.42 3.74 -6.26
C GLY A 81 5.84 3.70 -6.78
N ILE A 82 6.72 4.45 -6.10
CA ILE A 82 8.18 4.33 -6.25
C ILE A 82 8.72 3.73 -4.96
N ILE A 83 9.39 2.59 -5.10
CA ILE A 83 9.98 1.85 -3.98
C ILE A 83 11.48 1.73 -4.22
N PRO A 84 12.32 2.08 -3.24
CA PRO A 84 13.75 1.84 -3.31
C PRO A 84 14.10 0.38 -3.02
N LEU A 85 14.72 -0.32 -3.99
CA LEU A 85 15.14 -1.73 -3.85
C LEU A 85 16.47 -1.97 -4.57
N ASN A 86 17.40 -2.69 -3.93
CA ASN A 86 18.70 -3.10 -4.52
C ASN A 86 19.48 -1.96 -5.22
N ASN A 87 19.56 -0.78 -4.58
CA ASN A 87 20.21 0.42 -5.15
C ASN A 87 19.61 0.91 -6.49
N LYS A 88 18.36 0.54 -6.81
CA LYS A 88 17.53 1.16 -7.84
C LYS A 88 16.18 1.67 -7.31
N ALA A 89 15.54 2.54 -8.09
CA ALA A 89 14.13 2.87 -7.91
C ALA A 89 13.28 1.89 -8.71
N THR A 90 12.39 1.18 -8.03
CA THR A 90 11.42 0.26 -8.64
C THR A 90 10.04 0.90 -8.64
N TYR A 91 9.25 0.54 -9.64
CA TYR A 91 7.93 1.10 -9.89
C TYR A 91 6.88 0.01 -9.78
N VAL A 92 5.70 0.37 -9.26
CA VAL A 92 4.50 -0.46 -9.31
C VAL A 92 3.33 0.42 -9.69
N ARG A 93 2.57 0.00 -10.69
CA ARG A 93 1.44 0.74 -11.27
C ARG A 93 0.30 -0.23 -11.52
N GLY A 94 -0.93 0.18 -11.23
CA GLY A 94 -2.09 -0.65 -11.52
C GLY A 94 -3.40 -0.10 -10.99
N CYS A 95 -4.44 -0.91 -11.11
CA CYS A 95 -5.71 -0.67 -10.46
C CYS A 95 -5.60 -0.88 -8.96
N TYR A 96 -5.96 0.14 -8.18
CA TYR A 96 -5.78 0.07 -6.73
C TYR A 96 -6.54 -1.11 -6.11
N SER A 97 -7.75 -1.37 -6.59
CA SER A 97 -8.59 -2.49 -6.14
C SER A 97 -7.97 -3.87 -6.38
N GLU A 98 -7.09 -4.03 -7.37
CA GLU A 98 -6.48 -5.32 -7.67
C GLU A 98 -5.30 -5.65 -6.74
N PHE A 99 -4.76 -4.65 -6.06
CA PHE A 99 -3.70 -4.83 -5.08
C PHE A 99 -4.22 -5.27 -3.70
N LEU A 100 -5.53 -5.19 -3.47
CA LEU A 100 -6.15 -5.41 -2.17
C LEU A 100 -6.97 -6.71 -2.12
N ASN A 101 -7.05 -7.30 -0.93
CA ASN A 101 -7.90 -8.46 -0.62
C ASN A 101 -9.29 -8.08 -0.10
N GLN A 102 -9.56 -6.78 0.03
CA GLN A 102 -10.73 -6.21 0.70
C GLN A 102 -11.24 -4.99 -0.09
N GLU A 103 -12.41 -4.46 0.28
CA GLU A 103 -12.96 -3.25 -0.33
C GLU A 103 -12.00 -2.06 -0.16
N THR A 104 -11.94 -1.20 -1.17
CA THR A 104 -10.98 -0.10 -1.24
C THR A 104 -11.44 1.09 -0.41
N THR A 105 -10.59 1.61 0.49
CA THR A 105 -10.79 2.90 1.17
C THR A 105 -10.77 4.09 0.20
N TYR A 106 -9.96 3.98 -0.86
CA TYR A 106 -9.90 4.96 -1.93
C TYR A 106 -10.96 4.69 -2.99
N THR A 107 -11.96 5.58 -3.07
CA THR A 107 -13.02 5.56 -4.07
C THR A 107 -12.85 6.72 -5.06
N LYS A 108 -13.56 6.64 -6.20
CA LYS A 108 -13.61 7.74 -7.18
C LYS A 108 -14.03 9.08 -6.55
N GLN A 109 -14.90 9.06 -5.54
CA GLN A 109 -15.34 10.27 -4.83
C GLN A 109 -14.27 10.86 -3.89
N ASN A 110 -13.39 10.03 -3.33
CA ASN A 110 -12.38 10.47 -2.34
C ASN A 110 -11.04 10.87 -2.99
N VAL A 111 -10.81 10.50 -4.25
CA VAL A 111 -9.54 10.71 -4.99
C VAL A 111 -9.70 11.80 -6.07
N THR A 112 -10.67 12.71 -5.94
CA THR A 112 -11.00 13.71 -6.98
C THR A 112 -9.84 14.63 -7.38
N ASP A 113 -8.89 14.90 -6.47
CA ASP A 113 -7.73 15.78 -6.75
C ASP A 113 -6.38 15.04 -6.82
N SER A 114 -6.41 13.70 -6.86
CA SER A 114 -5.24 12.81 -6.66
C SER A 114 -4.55 13.00 -5.30
N THR A 115 -4.30 11.89 -4.61
CA THR A 115 -3.59 11.90 -3.32
C THR A 115 -2.17 11.44 -3.57
N CYS A 116 -1.17 12.21 -3.15
CA CYS A 116 0.23 11.81 -3.27
C CYS A 116 1.02 12.10 -2.00
N THR A 117 1.79 11.12 -1.56
CA THR A 117 2.62 11.19 -0.36
C THR A 117 4.02 10.66 -0.62
N TYR A 118 5.03 11.26 0.00
CA TYR A 118 6.42 10.81 -0.09
C TYR A 118 7.17 10.98 1.23
N GLY A 119 8.27 10.26 1.38
CA GLY A 119 9.13 10.35 2.57
C GLY A 119 10.49 9.70 2.37
N ALA A 120 11.45 10.06 3.24
CA ALA A 120 12.80 9.50 3.23
C ALA A 120 12.84 8.13 3.93
N LEU A 121 13.64 7.18 3.42
CA LEU A 121 13.88 5.88 4.07
C LEU A 121 15.02 5.95 5.08
N GLY A 122 14.84 6.74 6.14
CA GLY A 122 15.81 6.85 7.24
C GLY A 122 17.21 7.18 6.73
N LYS A 123 18.22 6.33 7.04
CA LYS A 123 19.62 6.51 6.61
C LYS A 123 19.98 5.82 5.29
N LYS A 124 19.04 5.16 4.60
CA LYS A 124 19.35 4.46 3.35
C LYS A 124 19.74 5.47 2.28
N THR A 125 20.80 5.16 1.54
CA THR A 125 21.30 6.00 0.46
C THR A 125 21.40 5.23 -0.85
N PHE A 126 21.15 5.91 -1.97
CA PHE A 126 21.38 5.43 -3.32
C PHE A 126 22.64 6.00 -3.90
N ILE A 127 23.31 5.26 -4.78
CA ILE A 127 24.28 5.87 -5.68
C ILE A 127 23.48 6.54 -6.79
N ASP A 128 23.65 7.86 -6.97
CA ASP A 128 22.96 8.62 -8.02
C ASP A 128 23.22 7.97 -9.40
N PRO A 129 22.18 7.42 -10.09
CA PRO A 129 22.34 6.81 -11.40
C PRO A 129 22.56 7.83 -12.51
N PHE A 130 22.38 9.13 -12.23
CA PHE A 130 22.55 10.23 -13.19
C PHE A 130 23.61 11.23 -12.71
N PRO A 131 24.87 10.80 -12.51
CA PRO A 131 25.92 11.72 -12.09
C PRO A 131 26.09 12.82 -13.15
N LYS A 132 26.18 14.08 -12.70
CA LYS A 132 26.60 15.17 -13.59
C LYS A 132 27.97 14.82 -14.17
N ASN A 133 28.18 15.08 -15.47
CA ASN A 133 29.43 14.78 -16.16
C ASN A 133 30.66 15.21 -15.35
N GLY A 134 31.55 14.26 -15.06
CA GLY A 134 32.78 14.49 -14.31
C GLY A 134 32.66 14.48 -12.78
N VAL A 135 31.48 14.18 -12.22
CA VAL A 135 31.26 14.06 -10.78
C VAL A 135 31.19 12.59 -10.37
N ILE A 136 31.97 12.21 -9.36
CA ILE A 136 31.93 10.86 -8.78
C ILE A 136 30.52 10.67 -8.16
N PRO A 137 29.78 9.60 -8.51
CA PRO A 137 28.46 9.32 -7.94
C PRO A 137 28.54 9.30 -6.41
N GLN A 138 27.79 10.18 -5.75
CA GLN A 138 27.72 10.24 -4.29
C GLN A 138 26.47 9.53 -3.79
N PRO A 139 26.51 8.94 -2.57
CA PRO A 139 25.32 8.45 -1.90
C PRO A 139 24.32 9.59 -1.65
N VAL A 140 23.09 9.45 -2.14
CA VAL A 140 21.97 10.38 -1.97
C VAL A 140 20.85 9.73 -1.16
N GLN A 141 20.10 10.51 -0.40
CA GLN A 141 19.02 10.00 0.46
C GLN A 141 17.96 9.26 -0.36
N ALA A 142 17.59 8.06 0.08
CA ALA A 142 16.51 7.27 -0.49
C ALA A 142 15.13 7.85 -0.16
N TYR A 143 14.25 7.93 -1.16
CA TYR A 143 12.84 8.29 -0.99
C TYR A 143 11.92 7.21 -1.56
N ALA A 144 10.75 7.06 -0.95
CA ALA A 144 9.61 6.36 -1.53
C ALA A 144 8.44 7.33 -1.69
N ALA A 145 7.57 7.03 -2.65
CA ALA A 145 6.38 7.81 -2.91
C ALA A 145 5.22 6.89 -3.32
N SER A 146 4.01 7.31 -2.99
CA SER A 146 2.77 6.63 -3.33
C SER A 146 1.77 7.68 -3.81
N ARG A 147 1.06 7.38 -4.91
CA ARG A 147 0.04 8.25 -5.48
C ARG A 147 -1.17 7.47 -5.96
N TRP A 148 -2.34 8.03 -5.70
CA TRP A 148 -3.65 7.58 -6.17
C TRP A 148 -4.26 8.65 -7.05
N CYS A 149 -4.86 8.25 -8.15
CA CYS A 149 -5.51 9.17 -9.08
C CYS A 149 -6.72 8.53 -9.75
N VAL A 150 -7.62 9.37 -10.25
CA VAL A 150 -8.74 8.98 -11.09
C VAL A 150 -8.47 9.51 -12.49
N ASN A 151 -8.68 8.69 -13.52
CA ASN A 151 -8.65 9.19 -14.89
C ASN A 151 -9.96 9.95 -15.16
N LEU A 152 -9.87 11.25 -15.49
CA LEU A 152 -11.04 12.11 -15.70
C LEU A 152 -11.33 12.38 -17.19
N GLY A 153 -10.74 11.59 -18.09
CA GLY A 153 -11.03 11.66 -19.53
C GLY A 153 -9.85 12.08 -20.41
N GLU A 154 -8.61 11.83 -19.98
CA GLU A 154 -7.44 11.97 -20.86
C GLU A 154 -6.86 10.58 -21.18
N ASP A 155 -6.53 10.36 -22.45
CA ASP A 155 -5.96 9.10 -22.96
C ASP A 155 -4.61 8.75 -22.30
N GLU A 156 -3.98 9.68 -21.57
CA GLU A 156 -2.79 9.45 -20.76
C GLU A 156 -3.20 8.94 -19.36
N GLY A 157 -3.19 7.62 -19.17
CA GLY A 157 -3.46 6.99 -17.86
C GLY A 157 -2.82 7.76 -16.70
N CYS A 158 -3.58 8.01 -15.62
CA CYS A 158 -3.20 9.04 -14.66
C CYS A 158 -2.00 8.66 -13.76
N ASN A 159 -1.62 7.38 -13.70
CA ASN A 159 -0.64 6.80 -12.77
C ASN A 159 0.77 6.63 -13.37
N ILE A 160 1.26 7.68 -14.03
CA ILE A 160 2.59 7.76 -14.64
C ILE A 160 3.34 9.05 -14.27
N LYS A 161 2.91 9.72 -13.21
CA LYS A 161 3.42 11.05 -12.83
C LYS A 161 4.56 10.96 -11.81
N LEU A 162 4.76 9.81 -11.17
CA LEU A 162 5.93 9.54 -10.34
C LEU A 162 7.11 9.09 -11.24
N VAL A 163 8.22 9.82 -11.16
CA VAL A 163 9.50 9.49 -11.82
C VAL A 163 10.63 9.62 -10.78
N TYR A 164 11.77 8.97 -10.99
CA TYR A 164 12.92 9.07 -10.08
C TYR A 164 14.08 9.75 -10.83
N THR A 165 14.50 10.93 -10.37
CA THR A 165 15.66 11.65 -10.94
C THR A 165 16.55 12.24 -9.85
N ALA A 166 17.76 12.67 -10.23
CA ALA A 166 18.67 13.41 -9.37
C ALA A 166 18.04 14.69 -8.76
N GLU A 167 17.02 15.27 -9.40
CA GLU A 167 16.35 16.49 -8.91
C GLU A 167 15.40 16.22 -7.75
N LEU A 168 14.86 15.00 -7.64
CA LEU A 168 14.02 14.55 -6.52
C LEU A 168 14.72 14.78 -5.17
N PHE A 169 16.05 14.65 -5.13
CA PHE A 169 16.86 14.85 -3.93
C PHE A 169 17.05 16.31 -3.53
N SER A 170 16.88 17.23 -4.47
CA SER A 170 17.14 18.66 -4.26
C SER A 170 15.85 19.46 -4.01
N ASN A 171 14.72 19.03 -4.58
CA ASN A 171 13.43 19.69 -4.37
C ASN A 171 12.25 18.74 -4.60
N PRO A 172 12.00 17.78 -3.69
CA PRO A 172 10.98 16.76 -3.90
C PRO A 172 9.56 17.35 -4.04
N GLY A 173 9.28 18.52 -3.48
CA GLY A 173 7.98 19.20 -3.59
C GLY A 173 7.69 19.84 -4.96
N LYS A 174 8.70 20.06 -5.82
CA LYS A 174 8.54 20.62 -7.17
C LYS A 174 8.61 19.58 -8.29
N TYR A 175 8.92 18.34 -7.95
CA TYR A 175 9.34 17.33 -8.91
C TYR A 175 8.18 16.46 -9.41
N PHE A 176 7.20 16.20 -8.54
CA PHE A 176 6.00 15.49 -8.97
C PHE A 176 5.14 16.47 -9.77
N ALA A 177 4.68 16.05 -10.97
CA ALA A 177 3.75 16.85 -11.77
C ALA A 177 2.44 17.20 -11.01
N THR A 178 2.19 16.49 -9.91
CA THR A 178 1.17 16.76 -8.91
C THR A 178 1.83 17.14 -7.58
N PRO A 179 1.32 18.13 -6.81
CA PRO A 179 1.87 18.46 -5.49
C PRO A 179 1.76 17.27 -4.51
N CYS A 180 2.86 16.55 -4.29
CA CYS A 180 2.91 15.50 -3.27
C CYS A 180 3.22 16.09 -1.91
N LYS A 181 2.59 15.53 -0.86
CA LYS A 181 2.79 15.96 0.52
C LYS A 181 3.85 15.08 1.17
N ASN A 182 4.75 15.67 1.95
CA ASN A 182 5.56 14.93 2.91
C ASN A 182 4.92 15.08 4.29
N PRO A 183 4.22 14.07 4.80
CA PRO A 183 3.59 14.18 6.11
C PRO A 183 4.64 14.36 7.22
N GLY A 184 5.85 13.82 7.02
CA GLY A 184 6.96 13.92 7.95
C GLY A 184 7.58 15.32 8.06
N SER A 185 7.46 16.19 7.05
CA SER A 185 8.07 17.53 7.12
C SER A 185 7.30 18.52 8.01
N LEU A 186 6.04 18.22 8.32
CA LEU A 186 5.19 19.07 9.17
C LEU A 186 5.09 18.53 10.60
N GLN A 187 5.05 17.21 10.80
CA GLN A 187 4.95 16.56 12.11
C GLN A 187 5.48 15.11 12.07
N GLU A 188 6.80 14.92 12.12
CA GLU A 188 7.38 13.58 12.32
C GLU A 188 6.77 12.92 13.57
N LYS A 189 6.21 11.74 13.40
CA LYS A 189 5.64 10.92 14.48
C LYS A 189 6.71 10.00 15.03
N GLN A 190 6.76 9.89 16.35
CA GLN A 190 7.56 8.86 16.99
C GLN A 190 6.83 7.52 16.86
N CYS A 191 7.51 6.52 16.32
CA CYS A 191 7.00 5.16 16.20
C CYS A 191 7.91 4.22 16.96
N ILE A 192 7.38 3.09 17.43
CA ILE A 192 8.20 2.02 17.98
C ILE A 192 9.02 1.41 16.83
N ASP A 193 10.32 1.23 17.06
CA ASP A 193 11.26 0.68 16.09
C ASP A 193 11.95 -0.53 16.69
N CYS A 194 11.67 -1.73 16.18
CA CYS A 194 12.24 -2.97 16.67
C CYS A 194 12.06 -4.10 15.67
N SER A 195 12.77 -5.21 15.90
CA SER A 195 12.55 -6.45 15.17
C SER A 195 12.61 -7.67 16.09
N HIS A 196 11.86 -8.71 15.78
CA HIS A 196 11.96 -10.03 16.39
C HIS A 196 11.74 -11.09 15.32
N PHE A 197 12.63 -12.06 15.23
CA PHE A 197 12.56 -13.19 14.31
C PHE A 197 13.09 -14.46 15.00
N GLY A 198 12.30 -15.54 15.00
CA GLY A 198 12.77 -16.86 15.46
C GLY A 198 13.27 -16.90 16.91
N GLY A 199 12.77 -16.02 17.79
CA GLY A 199 13.21 -15.92 19.18
C GLY A 199 14.38 -14.95 19.43
N ALA A 200 14.93 -14.35 18.39
CA ALA A 200 15.97 -13.32 18.48
C ALA A 200 15.38 -11.93 18.17
N GLY A 201 15.89 -10.89 18.83
CA GLY A 201 15.51 -9.50 18.59
C GLY A 201 15.07 -8.76 19.85
N ASP A 202 14.59 -7.54 19.66
CA ASP A 202 14.28 -6.56 20.71
C ASP A 202 12.81 -6.11 20.72
N CYS A 203 11.97 -6.63 19.82
CA CYS A 203 10.53 -6.40 19.84
C CYS A 203 9.84 -7.14 21.00
N SER A 204 9.74 -6.48 22.15
CA SER A 204 8.95 -6.89 23.31
C SER A 204 7.83 -5.88 23.60
N PRO A 205 6.91 -6.18 24.53
CA PRO A 205 5.92 -5.18 24.96
C PRO A 205 6.54 -3.94 25.63
N GLY A 206 7.76 -4.04 26.16
CA GLY A 206 8.45 -2.97 26.88
C GLY A 206 9.50 -2.21 26.06
N THR A 207 9.55 -2.42 24.74
CA THR A 207 10.53 -1.79 23.84
C THR A 207 10.50 -0.26 23.93
N GLN A 208 11.68 0.36 24.03
CA GLN A 208 11.88 1.82 24.10
C GLN A 208 12.77 2.37 22.97
N THR A 209 12.96 1.59 21.92
CA THR A 209 13.61 2.04 20.69
C THR A 209 12.58 2.65 19.77
N PHE A 210 12.92 3.81 19.22
CA PHE A 210 11.98 4.62 18.45
C PHE A 210 12.62 5.15 17.17
N CYS A 211 11.80 5.30 16.15
CA CYS A 211 12.13 6.04 14.93
C CYS A 211 11.19 7.24 14.78
N ARG A 212 11.52 8.12 13.85
CA ARG A 212 10.68 9.25 13.46
C ARG A 212 10.35 9.19 11.97
N GLY A 213 9.07 9.34 11.65
CA GLY A 213 8.61 9.26 10.27
C GLY A 213 7.18 9.75 10.07
N ALA A 214 6.73 9.69 8.82
CA ALA A 214 5.37 10.10 8.44
C ALA A 214 4.31 9.12 8.94
N TYR A 215 4.63 7.82 8.91
CA TYR A 215 3.74 6.73 9.27
C TYR A 215 4.46 5.76 10.20
N CYS A 216 3.72 5.16 11.11
CA CYS A 216 4.18 3.99 11.83
C CYS A 216 3.67 2.74 11.11
N THR A 217 4.55 1.76 10.95
CA THR A 217 4.21 0.46 10.35
C THR A 217 4.47 -0.67 11.32
N LYS A 218 3.73 -1.75 11.12
CA LYS A 218 3.80 -2.97 11.90
C LYS A 218 3.55 -4.17 11.00
N TYR A 219 4.48 -5.11 11.06
CA TYR A 219 4.44 -6.39 10.37
C TYR A 219 4.43 -7.50 11.41
N GLU A 220 3.36 -8.29 11.48
CA GLU A 220 3.26 -9.43 12.40
C GLU A 220 2.84 -10.69 11.67
N GLY A 221 3.61 -11.76 11.83
CA GLY A 221 3.30 -13.06 11.24
C GLY A 221 4.47 -14.02 11.30
N TYR A 222 4.81 -14.62 10.17
CA TYR A 222 5.77 -15.71 10.04
C TYR A 222 6.63 -15.56 8.78
N LEU A 223 7.92 -15.85 8.91
CA LEU A 223 8.83 -16.04 7.79
C LEU A 223 9.45 -17.43 7.91
N ASN A 224 9.26 -18.27 6.90
CA ASN A 224 9.63 -19.68 6.91
C ASN A 224 9.10 -20.48 8.11
N GLY A 225 7.90 -20.12 8.60
CA GLY A 225 7.27 -20.75 9.77
C GLY A 225 7.71 -20.18 11.12
N ASP A 226 8.80 -19.41 11.17
CA ASP A 226 9.25 -18.75 12.40
C ASP A 226 8.51 -17.43 12.62
N SER A 227 8.13 -17.15 13.87
CA SER A 227 7.41 -15.92 14.21
C SER A 227 8.29 -14.69 13.94
N MET A 228 7.67 -13.71 13.29
CA MET A 228 8.28 -12.45 12.91
C MET A 228 7.42 -11.28 13.37
N VAL A 229 8.05 -10.31 14.03
CA VAL A 229 7.46 -9.00 14.35
C VAL A 229 8.44 -7.92 13.95
N ILE A 230 8.02 -6.97 13.13
CA ILE A 230 8.81 -5.79 12.78
C ILE A 230 7.92 -4.57 13.02
N ARG A 231 8.46 -3.58 13.72
CA ARG A 231 7.82 -2.28 13.93
C ARG A 231 8.81 -1.23 13.50
N THR A 232 8.40 -0.27 12.68
CA THR A 232 9.29 0.79 12.24
C THR A 232 8.50 1.97 11.67
N CYS A 233 9.20 2.93 11.09
CA CYS A 233 8.63 4.09 10.41
C CYS A 233 8.57 3.81 8.91
N ALA A 234 7.49 4.22 8.27
CA ALA A 234 7.35 4.14 6.82
C ALA A 234 7.34 5.54 6.18
N PRO A 235 8.00 5.70 5.01
CA PRO A 235 8.02 6.96 4.26
C PRO A 235 6.67 7.27 3.58
N SER A 236 5.91 6.23 3.22
CA SER A 236 4.58 6.31 2.64
C SER A 236 3.73 5.14 3.15
N ALA A 237 2.41 5.27 3.05
CA ALA A 237 1.46 4.23 3.45
C ALA A 237 0.58 3.84 2.25
N PRO A 238 0.88 2.74 1.55
CA PRO A 238 0.07 2.27 0.41
C PRO A 238 -1.30 1.70 0.84
N LEU A 239 -1.47 1.41 2.13
CA LEU A 239 -2.72 1.01 2.76
C LEU A 239 -3.23 2.16 3.62
N ASP A 240 -4.52 2.49 3.51
CA ASP A 240 -5.14 3.54 4.32
C ASP A 240 -5.76 2.94 5.58
N GLY A 241 -5.13 3.18 6.73
CA GLY A 241 -5.67 2.95 8.08
C GLY A 241 -5.81 1.49 8.54
N ASP A 242 -5.92 0.53 7.62
CA ASP A 242 -6.18 -0.87 7.92
C ASP A 242 -4.98 -1.80 7.69
N CYS A 243 -5.04 -2.95 8.34
CA CYS A 243 -4.09 -4.04 8.17
C CYS A 243 -4.47 -4.90 6.96
N ALA A 244 -3.49 -5.30 6.15
CA ALA A 244 -3.67 -6.31 5.11
C ALA A 244 -2.89 -7.59 5.43
N TRP A 245 -3.55 -8.75 5.28
CA TRP A 245 -2.86 -10.03 5.31
C TRP A 245 -2.17 -10.30 3.98
N ILE A 246 -0.85 -10.46 4.02
CA ILE A 246 0.00 -10.79 2.88
C ILE A 246 0.47 -12.23 3.02
N ASP A 247 0.36 -12.99 1.94
CA ASP A 247 0.90 -14.35 1.79
C ASP A 247 1.70 -14.40 0.49
N SER A 248 3.02 -14.45 0.59
CA SER A 248 3.95 -14.44 -0.54
C SER A 248 5.10 -15.41 -0.31
N THR A 249 5.94 -15.57 -1.34
CA THR A 249 7.23 -16.25 -1.22
C THR A 249 8.30 -15.24 -1.55
N THR A 250 9.24 -15.05 -0.63
CA THR A 250 10.36 -14.10 -0.80
C THR A 250 11.63 -14.86 -1.14
N GLU A 251 12.42 -14.33 -2.07
CA GLU A 251 13.71 -14.90 -2.42
C GLU A 251 14.87 -14.28 -1.64
N PHE A 252 15.69 -15.12 -1.03
CA PHE A 252 16.90 -14.73 -0.32
C PHE A 252 18.12 -15.36 -0.97
N GLN A 253 19.10 -14.55 -1.36
CA GLN A 253 20.39 -15.08 -1.79
C GLN A 253 21.31 -15.25 -0.57
N LEU A 254 21.68 -16.49 -0.27
CA LEU A 254 22.62 -16.84 0.78
C LEU A 254 23.76 -17.69 0.19
N PHE A 255 24.98 -17.14 0.21
CA PHE A 255 26.18 -17.80 -0.34
C PHE A 255 26.05 -18.26 -1.81
N GLY A 256 25.33 -17.50 -2.63
CA GLY A 256 25.10 -17.84 -4.04
C GLY A 256 24.01 -18.88 -4.28
N VAL A 257 23.27 -19.27 -3.24
CA VAL A 257 22.07 -20.11 -3.33
C VAL A 257 20.84 -19.23 -3.12
N THR A 258 19.86 -19.34 -4.02
CA THR A 258 18.55 -18.73 -3.86
C THR A 258 17.68 -19.61 -2.97
N LEU A 259 17.21 -19.05 -1.85
CA LEU A 259 16.28 -19.67 -0.92
C LEU A 259 14.92 -19.01 -1.07
N GLN A 260 13.89 -19.82 -1.31
CA GLN A 260 12.51 -19.36 -1.32
C GLN A 260 11.91 -19.58 0.06
N LEU A 261 11.60 -18.48 0.76
CA LEU A 261 11.04 -18.52 2.10
C LEU A 261 9.58 -18.06 2.06
N PRO A 262 8.62 -18.86 2.57
CA PRO A 262 7.24 -18.44 2.65
C PRO A 262 7.12 -17.30 3.67
N TYR A 263 6.46 -16.23 3.25
CA TYR A 263 6.24 -15.01 4.00
C TYR A 263 4.76 -14.79 4.23
N LYS A 264 4.35 -14.67 5.49
CA LYS A 264 2.95 -14.48 5.87
C LYS A 264 2.85 -13.44 6.96
N ALA A 265 2.24 -12.28 6.71
CA ALA A 265 2.15 -11.25 7.74
C ALA A 265 0.95 -10.32 7.56
N ASN A 266 0.43 -9.81 8.69
CA ASN A 266 -0.41 -8.62 8.72
C ASN A 266 0.48 -7.37 8.60
N HIS A 267 0.24 -6.59 7.56
CA HIS A 267 0.89 -5.30 7.29
C HIS A 267 -0.06 -4.19 7.70
N CYS A 268 0.28 -3.42 8.72
CA CYS A 268 -0.56 -2.34 9.24
C CYS A 268 0.16 -1.00 9.15
N PHE A 269 -0.57 0.04 8.79
CA PHE A 269 -0.09 1.43 8.82
C PHE A 269 -0.98 2.27 9.72
N CYS A 270 -0.38 3.22 10.43
CA CYS A 270 -1.13 4.17 11.24
C CYS A 270 -0.43 5.52 11.30
N ILE A 271 -1.22 6.54 11.64
CA ILE A 271 -0.76 7.90 11.85
C ILE A 271 -1.01 8.27 13.31
N GLY A 272 0.05 8.57 14.05
CA GLY A 272 -0.03 8.95 15.46
C GLY A 272 1.23 8.57 16.24
N GLU A 273 1.41 9.16 17.41
CA GLU A 273 2.53 8.82 18.29
C GLU A 273 2.38 7.40 18.82
N ASN A 274 3.39 6.56 18.60
CA ASN A 274 3.46 5.17 19.05
C ASN A 274 2.22 4.33 18.68
N CYS A 275 1.57 4.63 17.55
CA CYS A 275 0.34 3.97 17.13
C CYS A 275 0.55 2.52 16.63
N ASN A 276 1.78 2.03 16.62
CA ASN A 276 2.16 0.66 16.27
C ASN A 276 2.56 -0.18 17.51
N PRO A 277 1.74 -0.26 18.59
CA PRO A 277 2.11 -0.98 19.80
C PRO A 277 2.19 -2.49 19.59
N ALA A 278 2.70 -3.18 20.60
CA ALA A 278 2.57 -4.63 20.68
C ALA A 278 1.10 -5.05 20.62
N SER A 279 0.83 -6.14 19.90
CA SER A 279 -0.47 -6.78 19.97
C SER A 279 -0.68 -7.27 21.40
N GLY A 280 -1.45 -6.49 22.18
CA GLY A 280 -1.89 -6.93 23.49
C GLY A 280 -2.76 -8.17 23.30
N VAL A 281 -2.55 -9.20 24.11
CA VAL A 281 -3.58 -10.21 24.28
C VAL A 281 -4.79 -9.45 24.81
N PRO A 282 -5.95 -9.44 24.13
CA PRO A 282 -7.10 -8.70 24.62
C PRO A 282 -7.43 -9.24 26.01
N SER A 283 -7.46 -8.33 26.99
CA SER A 283 -7.66 -8.64 28.41
C SER A 283 -8.92 -9.47 28.67
N SER A 284 -9.87 -9.48 27.72
CA SER A 284 -11.07 -10.30 27.72
C SER A 284 -10.77 -11.80 27.75
N LEU A 285 -9.73 -12.30 27.08
CA LEU A 285 -9.35 -13.72 27.10
C LEU A 285 -8.80 -14.14 28.47
N LEU A 286 -8.01 -13.28 29.11
CA LEU A 286 -7.50 -13.49 30.47
C LEU A 286 -8.63 -13.46 31.51
N ILE A 287 -9.58 -12.53 31.37
CA ILE A 287 -10.76 -12.47 32.25
C ILE A 287 -11.65 -13.70 32.07
N SER A 288 -11.83 -14.19 30.83
CA SER A 288 -12.66 -15.37 30.53
C SER A 288 -12.07 -16.67 31.08
N LEU A 289 -10.74 -16.76 31.24
CA LEU A 289 -10.06 -17.89 31.88
C LEU A 289 -10.03 -17.77 33.41
N LEU A 290 -9.95 -16.55 33.95
CA LEU A 290 -9.90 -16.31 35.40
C LEU A 290 -11.28 -16.33 36.08
N LEU A 291 -12.35 -15.93 35.38
CA LEU A 291 -13.70 -15.87 35.94
C LEU A 291 -14.25 -17.25 36.37
N PRO A 292 -14.07 -18.35 35.60
CA PRO A 292 -14.47 -19.70 36.03
C PRO A 292 -13.63 -20.23 37.20
N LEU A 293 -12.35 -19.86 37.27
CA LEU A 293 -11.44 -20.22 38.36
C LEU A 293 -11.77 -19.47 39.67
N LEU A 294 -12.27 -18.25 39.58
CA LEU A 294 -12.79 -17.49 40.71
C LEU A 294 -14.17 -18.01 41.15
N LEU A 295 -15.09 -18.26 40.20
CA LEU A 295 -16.44 -18.76 40.49
C LEU A 295 -16.44 -20.18 41.09
N SER A 296 -15.49 -21.05 40.71
CA SER A 296 -15.35 -22.39 41.30
C SER A 296 -14.89 -22.38 42.77
N ARG A 297 -14.33 -21.26 43.25
CA ARG A 297 -13.99 -21.08 44.68
C ARG A 297 -15.12 -20.50 45.52
N PHE A 298 -16.17 -19.94 44.90
CA PHE A 298 -17.33 -19.35 45.58
C PHE A 298 -18.58 -20.24 45.58
N LEU A 299 -18.50 -21.48 45.09
CA LEU A 299 -19.55 -22.49 45.24
C LEU A 299 -19.20 -23.57 46.29
N PRO A 300 -19.13 -23.24 47.58
CA PRO A 300 -19.73 -24.08 48.60
C PRO A 300 -21.09 -23.46 49.00
N PHE A 301 -22.03 -24.26 49.50
CA PHE A 301 -23.34 -23.83 50.02
C PHE A 301 -24.47 -23.60 49.01
N PHE A 302 -24.87 -24.62 48.24
CA PHE A 302 -26.30 -24.92 48.04
C PHE A 302 -26.48 -26.42 47.77
N SER A 303 -26.24 -27.23 48.79
CA SER A 303 -26.75 -28.60 48.87
C SER A 303 -27.03 -28.91 50.33
N SER A 304 -28.20 -28.48 50.80
CA SER A 304 -28.94 -29.12 51.90
C SER A 304 -30.25 -28.36 52.12
N SER A 305 -31.34 -28.84 51.53
CA SER A 305 -32.71 -28.87 52.05
C SER A 305 -33.52 -29.79 51.15
#